data_AF-J5JCA9-F1
#
_entry.id   AF-J5JCA9-F1
#
_cell.length_a   1.000
_cell.length_b   1.000
_cell.length_c   1.000
_cell.angle_alpha   90.00
_cell.angle_beta   90.00
_cell.angle_gamma   90.00
#
_symmetry.space_group_name_H-M   'P 1'
#
loop_
_entity.id
_entity.type
_entity.pdbx_description
1 polymer ?
#
loop_
_entity_poly.entity_id
_entity_poly.type
_entity_poly.pdbx_seq_one_letter_code
_entity_poly.pdbx_strand_id
1 'polypeptide(L)'
;MKAAVLFLAALASASPMTTRQARAQNGCDCSKNFHLSLFEQESCPEGYADVSAFWDKVECDQIGCTQQDHNVQCGNVIFQDDE
;
A
#
# COMPACT_ATOMS: atom_id res chain seq x y z
N MET A 1 -14.07 54.19 23.54
CA MET A 1 -13.92 54.08 22.08
C MET A 1 -13.26 52.73 21.76
N LYS A 2 -13.66 52.14 20.63
CA LYS A 2 -13.37 50.83 20.04
C LYS A 2 -11.95 50.26 20.24
N ALA A 3 -11.86 48.94 20.44
CA ALA A 3 -10.94 48.09 19.70
C ALA A 3 -11.41 46.63 19.76
N ALA A 4 -12.01 46.17 18.65
CA ALA A 4 -12.14 44.75 18.36
C ALA A 4 -10.87 44.33 17.60
N VAL A 5 -10.23 43.23 18.00
CA VAL A 5 -9.18 42.59 17.22
C VAL A 5 -9.59 41.14 16.98
N LEU A 6 -9.68 40.82 15.70
CA LEU A 6 -10.17 39.57 15.13
C LEU A 6 -9.08 38.49 15.12
N PHE A 7 -9.55 37.27 15.33
CA PHE A 7 -9.02 35.93 15.04
C PHE A 7 -7.67 35.78 14.34
N LEU A 8 -6.84 34.89 14.92
CA LEU A 8 -5.95 34.00 14.17
C LEU A 8 -6.18 32.56 14.66
N ALA A 9 -7.04 31.83 13.96
CA ALA A 9 -7.07 30.37 14.08
C ALA A 9 -5.89 29.83 13.28
N ALA A 10 -4.80 29.48 13.96
CA ALA A 10 -3.75 28.67 13.36
C ALA A 10 -4.30 27.25 13.22
N LEU A 11 -4.67 26.87 11.98
CA LEU A 11 -4.80 25.47 11.60
C LEU A 11 -3.40 24.87 11.66
N ALA A 12 -2.99 24.40 12.84
CA ALA A 12 -1.88 23.47 12.95
C ALA A 12 -2.30 22.25 12.11
N SER A 13 -1.75 22.15 10.90
CA SER A 13 -1.80 20.95 10.07
C SER A 13 -1.05 19.87 10.81
N ALA A 14 -1.72 19.26 11.79
CA ALA A 14 -1.33 18.00 12.37
C ALA A 14 -1.50 16.96 11.26
N SER A 15 -0.47 16.81 10.43
CA SER A 15 -0.19 15.53 9.82
C SER A 15 0.64 14.76 10.84
N PRO A 16 0.06 13.88 11.68
CA PRO A 16 0.86 12.83 12.26
C PRO A 16 1.24 11.89 11.10
N MET A 17 2.31 12.24 10.37
CA MET A 17 3.09 11.29 9.57
C MET A 17 3.88 10.38 10.53
N THR A 18 3.19 9.72 11.45
CA THR A 18 3.82 8.82 12.43
C THR A 18 2.81 7.77 12.86
N THR A 19 2.30 7.01 11.88
CA THR A 19 1.69 5.69 12.20
C THR A 19 1.69 4.72 11.02
N ARG A 20 2.59 4.87 10.03
CA ARG A 20 2.74 3.83 8.99
C ARG A 20 3.67 2.69 9.39
N GLN A 21 4.49 2.86 10.43
CA GLN A 21 5.49 1.86 10.80
C GLN A 21 5.01 0.83 11.84
N ALA A 22 3.83 1.03 12.45
CA ALA A 22 3.25 0.08 13.40
C ALA A 22 2.25 -0.92 12.77
N ARG A 23 2.03 -0.89 11.45
CA ARG A 23 1.16 -1.83 10.74
C ARG A 23 1.92 -3.02 10.11
N ALA A 24 3.17 -3.23 10.50
CA ALA A 24 4.02 -4.32 10.02
C ALA A 24 3.54 -5.74 10.42
N GLN A 25 2.27 -5.93 10.80
CA GLN A 25 1.69 -7.25 11.07
C GLN A 25 0.25 -7.45 10.53
N ASN A 26 -0.44 -6.44 9.98
CA ASN A 26 -1.85 -6.58 9.52
C ASN A 26 -2.26 -5.54 8.44
N GLY A 27 -1.40 -5.22 7.48
CA GLY A 27 -1.72 -4.24 6.45
C GLY A 27 -0.90 -4.42 5.17
N CYS A 28 -1.46 -3.94 4.07
CA CYS A 28 -0.82 -3.98 2.76
C CYS A 28 0.47 -3.14 2.76
N ASP A 29 1.53 -3.68 2.16
CA ASP A 29 2.75 -2.93 1.88
C ASP A 29 2.56 -2.14 0.58
N CYS A 30 2.16 -0.88 0.74
CA CYS A 30 1.93 0.04 -0.37
C CYS A 30 3.21 0.46 -1.10
N SER A 31 4.40 0.08 -0.63
CA SER A 31 5.64 0.26 -1.39
C SER A 31 5.84 -0.82 -2.45
N LYS A 32 5.00 -1.87 -2.42
CA LYS A 32 5.05 -3.02 -3.32
C LYS A 32 3.71 -3.25 -4.01
N ASN A 33 3.75 -4.03 -5.08
CA ASN A 33 2.56 -4.43 -5.82
C ASN A 33 1.80 -5.49 -5.05
N PHE A 34 0.47 -5.48 -5.12
CA PHE A 34 -0.34 -6.54 -4.53
C PHE A 34 0.04 -7.91 -5.12
N HIS A 35 0.14 -7.98 -6.45
CA HIS A 35 0.39 -9.21 -7.20
C HIS A 35 1.71 -9.11 -7.99
N LEU A 36 2.46 -10.20 -8.06
CA LEU A 36 3.62 -10.36 -8.92
C LEU A 36 3.45 -11.59 -9.82
N SER A 37 3.81 -11.41 -11.10
CA SER A 37 3.92 -12.47 -12.08
C SER A 37 5.39 -12.65 -12.42
N LEU A 38 5.99 -13.76 -11.96
CA LEU A 38 7.42 -14.00 -12.09
C LEU A 38 7.65 -15.14 -13.08
N PHE A 39 8.20 -14.78 -14.24
CA PHE A 39 8.74 -15.75 -15.19
C PHE A 39 10.13 -16.17 -14.70
N GLU A 40 10.44 -17.46 -14.78
CA GLU A 40 11.75 -18.05 -14.42
C GLU A 40 12.11 -18.13 -12.92
N GLN A 41 11.23 -17.70 -12.02
CA GLN A 41 11.43 -17.88 -10.58
C GLN A 41 10.75 -19.17 -10.09
N GLU A 42 11.39 -19.90 -9.17
CA GLU A 42 10.81 -21.12 -8.57
C GLU A 42 9.95 -20.84 -7.34
N SER A 43 10.04 -19.63 -6.78
CA SER A 43 9.37 -19.28 -5.53
C SER A 43 9.10 -17.79 -5.41
N CYS A 44 8.09 -17.45 -4.60
CA CYS A 44 7.81 -16.06 -4.26
C CYS A 44 8.87 -15.42 -3.36
N PRO A 45 9.14 -14.12 -3.53
CA PRO A 45 10.03 -13.37 -2.65
C PRO A 45 9.42 -13.19 -1.25
N GLU A 46 10.26 -12.75 -0.29
CA GLU A 46 9.82 -12.52 1.09
C GLU A 46 8.66 -11.51 1.16
N GLY A 47 7.65 -11.85 1.97
CA GLY A 47 6.42 -11.06 2.13
C GLY A 47 5.33 -11.40 1.12
N TYR A 48 5.55 -12.40 0.25
CA TYR A 48 4.55 -12.91 -0.68
C TYR A 48 4.25 -14.39 -0.45
N ALA A 49 3.00 -14.76 -0.70
CA ALA A 49 2.53 -16.14 -0.76
C ALA A 49 2.37 -16.59 -2.21
N ASP A 50 2.76 -17.83 -2.47
CA ASP A 50 2.54 -18.49 -3.75
C ASP A 50 1.04 -18.76 -3.93
N VAL A 51 0.50 -18.25 -5.05
CA VAL A 51 -0.88 -18.42 -5.49
C VAL A 51 -0.97 -19.01 -6.90
N SER A 52 0.12 -19.60 -7.39
CA SER A 52 0.20 -20.18 -8.72
C SER A 52 -0.90 -21.20 -8.99
N ALA A 53 -1.66 -20.93 -10.05
CA ALA A 53 -2.61 -21.90 -10.60
C ALA A 53 -1.93 -22.95 -11.51
N PHE A 54 -0.78 -22.61 -12.10
CA PHE A 54 -0.07 -23.43 -13.06
C PHE A 54 1.43 -23.50 -12.73
N TRP A 55 2.08 -24.56 -13.20
CA TRP A 55 3.48 -24.88 -12.87
C TRP A 55 4.51 -24.11 -13.72
N ASP A 56 4.06 -23.48 -14.81
CA ASP A 56 4.89 -22.72 -15.76
C ASP A 56 5.03 -21.23 -15.39
N LYS A 57 4.33 -20.79 -14.33
CA LYS A 57 4.33 -19.40 -13.89
C LYS A 57 4.24 -19.33 -12.38
N VAL A 58 5.14 -18.57 -11.76
CA VAL A 58 5.05 -18.26 -10.33
C VAL A 58 4.24 -16.99 -10.14
N GLU A 59 3.09 -17.12 -9.48
CA GLU A 59 2.19 -16.04 -9.12
C GLU A 59 2.23 -15.82 -7.61
N CYS A 60 2.32 -14.57 -7.20
CA CYS A 60 2.60 -14.22 -5.83
C CYS A 60 1.71 -13.07 -5.36
N ASP A 61 1.00 -13.27 -4.26
CA ASP A 61 0.19 -12.22 -3.61
C ASP A 61 0.83 -11.80 -2.28
N GLN A 62 0.71 -10.53 -1.91
CA GLN A 62 1.21 -10.04 -0.63
C GLN A 62 0.55 -10.77 0.55
N ILE A 63 1.37 -11.26 1.48
CA ILE A 63 0.88 -11.93 2.69
C ILE A 63 0.10 -10.93 3.55
N GLY A 64 -1.11 -11.32 3.97
CA GLY A 64 -1.93 -10.51 4.87
C GLY A 64 -2.55 -9.26 4.20
N CYS A 65 -2.59 -9.22 2.88
CA CYS A 65 -3.20 -8.16 2.11
C CYS A 65 -4.09 -8.77 1.01
N THR A 66 -5.35 -8.34 0.91
CA THR A 66 -6.20 -8.70 -0.24
C THR A 66 -6.08 -7.64 -1.33
N GLN A 67 -6.43 -7.98 -2.58
CA GLN A 67 -6.47 -6.97 -3.65
C GLN A 67 -7.38 -5.79 -3.30
N GLN A 68 -8.54 -6.07 -2.69
CA GLN A 68 -9.46 -5.03 -2.23
C GLN A 68 -8.81 -4.15 -1.17
N ASP A 69 -8.12 -4.75 -0.19
CA ASP A 69 -7.44 -3.99 0.86
C ASP A 69 -6.29 -3.15 0.31
N HIS A 70 -5.55 -3.66 -0.67
CA HIS A 70 -4.48 -2.91 -1.34
C HIS A 70 -5.07 -1.70 -2.07
N ASN A 71 -6.13 -1.89 -2.84
CA ASN A 71 -6.79 -0.81 -3.57
C ASN A 71 -7.33 0.28 -2.63
N VAL A 72 -7.90 -0.11 -1.49
CA VAL A 72 -8.43 0.83 -0.47
C VAL A 72 -7.31 1.54 0.30
N GLN A 73 -6.23 0.84 0.67
CA GLN A 73 -5.17 1.38 1.53
C GLN A 73 -4.07 2.12 0.76
N CYS A 74 -3.74 1.65 -0.43
CA CYS A 74 -2.63 2.09 -1.24
C CYS A 74 -3.07 2.94 -2.45
N GLY A 75 -4.36 2.88 -2.79
CA GLY A 75 -4.88 3.42 -4.05
C GLY A 75 -4.57 2.46 -5.20
N ASN A 76 -5.34 2.57 -6.29
CA ASN A 76 -5.07 1.79 -7.50
C ASN A 76 -3.71 2.22 -8.07
N VAL A 77 -2.67 1.44 -7.81
CA VAL A 77 -1.45 1.51 -8.60
C VAL A 77 -1.75 0.71 -9.87
N ILE A 78 -2.41 1.35 -10.83
CA ILE A 78 -2.50 0.80 -12.18
C ILE A 78 -1.09 0.90 -12.74
N PHE A 79 -0.34 -0.20 -12.70
CA PHE A 79 0.80 -0.37 -13.59
C PHE A 79 0.19 -0.45 -14.97
N GLN A 80 0.34 0.64 -15.73
CA GLN A 80 0.13 0.58 -17.15
C GLN A 80 1.15 -0.44 -17.66
N ASP A 81 0.67 -1.58 -18.12
CA ASP A 81 1.39 -2.38 -19.09
C ASP A 81 1.49 -1.51 -20.34
N ASP A 82 2.56 -0.70 -20.42
CA ASP A 82 2.94 0.03 -21.62
C ASP A 82 3.41 -1.01 -22.66
N GLU A 83 2.48 -1.48 -23.50
CA GLU A 83 2.76 -2.13 -24.80
C GLU A 83 2.65 -1.12 -25.95
#